data_AF-A0A9W5Y7E6-F1
#
_entry.id   AF-A0A9W5Y7E6-F1
#
_cell.length_a   1.000
_cell.length_b   1.000
_cell.length_c   1.000
_cell.angle_alpha   90.00
_cell.angle_beta   90.00
_cell.angle_gamma   90.00
#
_symmetry.space_group_name_H-M   'P 1'
#
loop_
_entity.id
_entity.type
_entity.pdbx_description
1 polymer ?
#
loop_
_entity_poly.entity_id
_entity_poly.type
_entity_poly.pdbx_seq_one_letter_code
_entity_poly.pdbx_strand_id
1 'polypeptide(L)'
;MKKNIKLLFVYIFTIIFIVPTSICAIDEPQVSVILDNEFIVYDEYYGIPYINDDNRTMVPLRLTLETFGAKVEWDGELNLAVLTYEDTVVKVPIGEKFIYKNGEKIENDTYAVNKNSRIFLPIRVVMEAFDCEVLWDGANRIVIINSDYSPYIDKEDARFDLREEGNVTSVKDQKGIGACWAFAALGAIESTLLKQTGEMYDFSEDNISLGHGYNLTQNDGGYAMLALAYFARWSGPVLEEEDVYGDGIINENAKTIKHVQEAYYLPPDDLQAIKHTVKNYGGVHSSIYWESEKDDYGKYYNRNTYSLNYNGDDRFNHDVVIVGWDDNYPKENFVIEPEDDGAFICKNSYGTDFGEEGYLYVSYYDKYIGKYNMVYSRIENDDNYDRIYQSDWLGSVRDIGFNIDTGYFSNVFQTSDKEELRAVSFYTTGMNSKYEIYVVEDFNDKSDFSNMKFIESGFREYEGYYTINLKEPIILDNSKFAVIVKITTPGRKYPIAVELYNDSSTVNRTDSANNESYISYDGEIWQNIQSTMNGNVCLKAFTDVVE
;
A
#
# COMPACT_ATOMS: atom_id res chain seq x y z
N MET A 1 -38.62 -25.47 79.32
CA MET A 1 -38.51 -24.01 79.10
C MET A 1 -37.19 -23.71 78.41
N LYS A 2 -37.10 -22.65 77.58
CA LYS A 2 -35.93 -22.37 76.74
C LYS A 2 -34.71 -21.97 77.59
N LYS A 3 -33.52 -22.55 77.29
CA LYS A 3 -32.22 -22.03 77.73
C LYS A 3 -31.63 -21.22 76.57
N ASN A 4 -31.39 -19.92 76.79
CA ASN A 4 -30.70 -19.08 75.80
C ASN A 4 -29.19 -19.27 75.97
N ILE A 5 -28.52 -19.84 74.97
CA ILE A 5 -27.06 -19.83 74.84
C ILE A 5 -26.70 -18.70 73.89
N LYS A 6 -25.83 -17.77 74.32
CA LYS A 6 -25.29 -16.73 73.45
C LYS A 6 -24.24 -17.36 72.53
N LEU A 7 -24.41 -17.22 71.21
CA LEU A 7 -23.34 -17.57 70.26
C LEU A 7 -22.30 -16.45 70.22
N LEU A 8 -21.04 -16.83 70.07
CA LEU A 8 -19.90 -15.93 70.05
C LEU A 8 -19.61 -15.48 68.61
N PHE A 9 -19.75 -14.18 68.31
CA PHE A 9 -19.29 -13.64 67.03
C PHE A 9 -17.77 -13.46 67.07
N VAL A 10 -17.05 -14.26 66.29
CA VAL A 10 -15.62 -14.10 66.05
C VAL A 10 -15.43 -13.07 64.93
N TYR A 11 -14.86 -11.91 65.26
CA TYR A 11 -14.38 -10.96 64.26
C TYR A 11 -13.12 -11.52 63.60
N ILE A 12 -13.23 -11.93 62.34
CA ILE A 12 -12.06 -12.21 61.50
C ILE A 12 -11.53 -10.86 61.01
N PHE A 13 -10.32 -10.51 61.45
CA PHE A 13 -9.61 -9.33 60.96
C PHE A 13 -8.99 -9.65 59.60
N THR A 14 -9.67 -9.29 58.52
CA THR A 14 -9.11 -9.38 57.17
C THR A 14 -8.04 -8.31 56.99
N ILE A 15 -6.76 -8.70 57.15
CA ILE A 15 -5.63 -7.81 56.86
C ILE A 15 -5.55 -7.64 55.35
N ILE A 16 -6.04 -6.50 54.84
CA ILE A 16 -5.86 -6.10 53.45
C ILE A 16 -4.40 -5.70 53.29
N PHE A 17 -3.62 -6.58 52.64
CA PHE A 17 -2.32 -6.18 52.09
C PHE A 17 -2.56 -5.22 50.93
N ILE A 18 -2.46 -3.91 51.22
CA ILE A 18 -2.32 -2.90 50.18
C ILE A 18 -0.92 -3.06 49.59
N VAL A 19 -0.81 -3.90 48.55
CA VAL A 19 0.37 -3.89 47.68
C VAL A 19 0.38 -2.53 46.99
N PRO A 20 1.46 -1.73 47.10
CA PRO A 20 1.54 -0.48 46.35
C PRO A 20 1.66 -0.83 44.86
N THR A 21 0.55 -0.73 44.14
CA THR A 21 0.56 -0.73 42.68
C THR A 21 1.27 0.54 42.23
N SER A 22 2.60 0.43 42.03
CA SER A 22 3.34 1.38 41.21
C SER A 22 2.77 1.30 39.80
N ILE A 23 1.76 2.13 39.53
CA ILE A 23 1.37 2.47 38.17
C ILE A 23 2.59 3.20 37.62
N CYS A 24 3.41 2.50 36.85
CA CYS A 24 4.25 3.20 35.87
C CYS A 24 3.29 4.04 35.03
N ALA A 25 3.60 5.32 34.88
CA ALA A 25 3.00 6.06 33.79
C ALA A 25 3.35 5.28 32.51
N ILE A 26 2.32 4.94 31.73
CA ILE A 26 2.56 4.66 30.32
C ILE A 26 2.87 6.03 29.76
N ASP A 27 4.14 6.30 29.45
CA ASP A 27 4.52 7.53 28.76
C ASP A 27 3.66 7.63 27.49
N GLU A 28 3.04 8.79 27.27
CA GLU A 28 2.19 8.96 26.09
C GLU A 28 3.04 8.70 24.82
N PRO A 29 2.50 8.00 23.81
CA PRO A 29 3.29 7.65 22.62
C PRO A 29 3.96 8.88 22.00
N GLN A 30 5.24 8.76 21.67
CA GLN A 30 6.03 9.87 21.12
C GLN A 30 5.41 10.34 19.79
N VAL A 31 5.29 11.66 19.64
CA VAL A 31 4.81 12.23 18.38
C VAL A 31 5.83 11.93 17.28
N SER A 32 5.37 11.28 16.23
CA SER A 32 6.16 10.90 15.05
C SER A 32 5.85 11.83 13.88
N VAL A 33 6.79 11.95 12.93
CA VAL A 33 6.55 12.63 11.64
C VAL A 33 6.94 11.68 10.52
N ILE A 34 6.02 11.49 9.59
CA ILE A 34 6.27 10.92 8.27
C ILE A 34 6.40 12.07 7.29
N LEU A 35 7.35 11.96 6.36
CA LEU A 35 7.48 12.79 5.18
C LEU A 35 7.66 11.84 4.01
N ASP A 36 6.78 11.90 3.01
CA ASP A 36 6.91 11.16 1.74
C ASP A 36 7.15 9.65 1.92
N ASN A 37 6.35 9.05 2.82
CA ASN A 37 6.42 7.65 3.25
C ASN A 37 7.71 7.23 3.99
N GLU A 38 8.55 8.18 4.43
CA GLU A 38 9.69 7.93 5.33
C GLU A 38 9.46 8.48 6.74
N PHE A 39 9.93 7.74 7.76
CA PHE A 39 9.93 8.24 9.13
C PHE A 39 11.13 9.15 9.38
N ILE A 40 10.86 10.39 9.76
CA ILE A 40 11.91 11.27 10.28
C ILE A 40 12.21 10.86 11.73
N VAL A 41 13.42 10.36 11.97
CA VAL A 41 13.84 9.84 13.27
C VAL A 41 14.30 10.98 14.18
N TYR A 42 13.57 11.23 15.27
CA TYR A 42 13.91 12.24 16.27
C TYR A 42 14.36 11.59 17.58
N ASP A 43 15.64 11.76 17.91
CA ASP A 43 16.19 11.53 19.26
C ASP A 43 16.59 12.88 19.90
N GLU A 44 17.53 12.92 20.85
CA GLU A 44 18.01 14.18 21.46
C GLU A 44 18.87 15.04 20.48
N TYR A 45 19.25 14.51 19.31
CA TYR A 45 20.05 15.11 18.20
C TYR A 45 19.25 15.25 16.70
N TYR A 46 18.14 15.80 17.40
CA TYR A 46 17.32 17.02 17.09
C TYR A 46 16.23 17.42 18.08
N GLY A 47 16.05 16.68 19.18
CA GLY A 47 15.00 16.92 20.16
C GLY A 47 13.67 16.35 19.70
N ILE A 48 12.80 16.02 20.65
CA ILE A 48 11.61 15.20 20.40
C ILE A 48 10.39 16.07 20.06
N PRO A 49 9.65 15.78 18.96
CA PRO A 49 8.37 16.43 18.64
C PRO A 49 7.35 16.26 19.77
N TYR A 50 6.53 17.28 20.00
CA TYR A 50 5.56 17.30 21.10
C TYR A 50 4.29 18.09 20.75
N ILE A 51 3.20 17.89 21.49
CA ILE A 51 1.99 18.72 21.38
C ILE A 51 2.08 19.83 22.44
N ASN A 52 1.82 21.09 22.05
CA ASN A 52 1.87 22.25 22.97
C ASN A 52 0.50 22.56 23.62
N ASP A 53 0.48 23.59 24.48
CA ASP A 53 -0.71 24.04 25.21
C ASP A 53 -1.83 24.58 24.28
N ASP A 54 -1.51 25.02 23.06
CA ASP A 54 -2.47 25.40 22.01
C ASP A 54 -3.04 24.15 21.27
N ASN A 55 -2.70 22.93 21.69
CA ASN A 55 -3.00 21.65 21.03
C ASN A 55 -2.52 21.58 19.56
N ARG A 56 -1.25 21.96 19.36
CA ARG A 56 -0.57 21.97 18.06
C ARG A 56 0.74 21.19 18.13
N THR A 57 1.04 20.48 17.04
CA THR A 57 2.25 19.66 16.95
C THR A 57 3.47 20.51 16.64
N MET A 58 4.42 20.51 17.57
CA MET A 58 5.67 21.25 17.57
C MET A 58 6.82 20.32 17.19
N VAL A 59 7.43 20.56 16.02
CA VAL A 59 8.46 19.70 15.42
C VAL A 59 9.80 20.46 15.31
N PRO A 60 10.97 19.83 15.53
CA PRO A 60 12.28 20.47 15.36
C PRO A 60 12.50 20.98 13.92
N LEU A 61 12.61 22.30 13.78
CA LEU A 61 12.66 23.02 12.51
C LEU A 61 13.65 22.43 11.49
N ARG A 62 14.88 22.17 11.94
CA ARG A 62 15.99 21.90 11.02
C ARG A 62 15.85 20.54 10.34
N LEU A 63 15.67 19.47 11.10
CA LEU A 63 15.70 18.11 10.55
C LEU A 63 14.58 17.92 9.52
N THR A 64 13.34 18.26 9.86
CA THR A 64 12.17 18.06 8.98
C THR A 64 12.31 18.79 7.65
N LEU A 65 12.82 20.02 7.69
CA LEU A 65 12.93 20.86 6.50
C LEU A 65 14.17 20.52 5.68
N GLU A 66 15.28 20.12 6.29
CA GLU A 66 16.45 19.60 5.57
C GLU A 66 16.19 18.23 4.93
N THR A 67 15.36 17.36 5.54
CA THR A 67 14.90 16.11 4.91
C THR A 67 13.96 16.38 3.73
N PHE A 68 13.09 17.39 3.83
CA PHE A 68 12.28 17.93 2.72
C PHE A 68 13.14 18.67 1.66
N GLY A 69 14.46 18.77 1.82
CA GLY A 69 15.36 19.44 0.88
C GLY A 69 15.32 20.97 0.95
N ALA A 70 14.53 21.57 1.83
CA ALA A 70 14.51 23.00 2.06
C ALA A 70 15.77 23.48 2.80
N LYS A 71 16.40 24.53 2.26
CA LYS A 71 17.54 25.20 2.89
C LYS A 71 17.10 25.96 4.14
N VAL A 72 17.75 25.68 5.28
CA VAL A 72 17.45 26.29 6.58
C VAL A 72 18.52 27.30 7.02
N GLU A 73 18.14 28.57 7.09
CA GLU A 73 18.97 29.69 7.60
C GLU A 73 18.36 30.37 8.83
N TRP A 74 19.21 31.01 9.64
CA TRP A 74 18.82 31.66 10.90
C TRP A 74 19.42 33.05 11.01
N ASP A 75 18.58 34.05 11.20
CA ASP A 75 18.95 35.41 11.55
C ASP A 75 18.76 35.63 13.06
N GLY A 76 19.90 35.73 13.76
CA GLY A 76 19.95 35.94 15.22
C GLY A 76 19.77 37.40 15.66
N GLU A 77 19.82 38.37 14.75
CA GLU A 77 19.50 39.77 15.08
C GLU A 77 17.97 40.02 14.99
N LEU A 78 17.31 39.38 14.03
CA LEU A 78 15.86 39.48 13.81
C LEU A 78 15.03 38.39 14.53
N ASN A 79 15.68 37.38 15.14
CA ASN A 79 15.03 36.17 15.67
C ASN A 79 14.11 35.49 14.63
N LEU A 80 14.67 35.27 13.44
CA LEU A 80 13.93 34.88 12.24
C LEU A 80 14.56 33.64 11.61
N ALA A 81 13.78 32.57 11.47
CA ALA A 81 14.16 31.47 10.58
C ALA A 81 13.77 31.82 9.14
N VAL A 82 14.67 31.54 8.20
CA VAL A 82 14.45 31.71 6.76
C VAL A 82 14.62 30.36 6.10
N LEU A 83 13.59 29.94 5.37
CA LEU A 83 13.41 28.62 4.81
C LEU A 83 13.27 28.81 3.30
N THR A 84 13.94 28.00 2.47
CA THR A 84 13.89 28.15 1.02
C THR A 84 13.87 26.80 0.32
N TYR A 85 12.85 26.58 -0.51
CA TYR A 85 12.68 25.40 -1.35
C TYR A 85 12.23 25.87 -2.73
N GLU A 86 12.96 25.48 -3.77
CA GLU A 86 12.81 26.02 -5.14
C GLU A 86 12.73 27.57 -5.15
N ASP A 87 11.68 28.13 -5.77
CA ASP A 87 11.40 29.57 -5.81
C ASP A 87 10.65 30.09 -4.56
N THR A 88 10.24 29.22 -3.63
CA THR A 88 9.45 29.58 -2.44
C THR A 88 10.33 29.85 -1.22
N VAL A 89 10.13 31.03 -0.63
CA VAL A 89 10.81 31.50 0.58
C VAL A 89 9.77 31.69 1.71
N VAL A 90 9.85 30.83 2.73
CA VAL A 90 9.05 30.95 3.96
C VAL A 90 9.90 31.57 5.07
N LYS A 91 9.36 32.57 5.77
CA LYS A 91 10.03 33.26 6.88
C LYS A 91 9.21 33.13 8.16
N VAL A 92 9.84 32.65 9.22
CA VAL A 92 9.16 32.31 10.49
C VAL A 92 9.79 33.10 11.66
N PRO A 93 9.15 34.19 12.12
CA PRO A 93 9.60 34.93 13.30
C PRO A 93 9.31 34.12 14.58
N ILE A 94 10.29 34.06 15.49
CA ILE A 94 10.14 33.28 16.74
C ILE A 94 9.35 34.09 17.77
N GLY A 95 8.35 33.46 18.39
CA GLY A 95 7.44 34.10 19.34
C GLY A 95 6.16 34.67 18.72
N GLU A 96 6.09 34.80 17.40
CA GLU A 96 4.94 35.38 16.70
C GLU A 96 3.93 34.32 16.24
N LYS A 97 2.63 34.69 16.22
CA LYS A 97 1.53 33.85 15.72
C LYS A 97 1.28 34.02 14.21
N PHE A 98 2.36 34.09 13.42
CA PHE A 98 2.29 34.19 11.95
C PHE A 98 3.62 33.85 11.28
N ILE A 99 3.57 33.59 9.97
CA ILE A 99 4.72 33.41 9.09
C ILE A 99 4.58 34.32 7.85
N TYR A 100 5.57 34.32 6.96
CA TYR A 100 5.44 34.90 5.62
C TYR A 100 5.79 33.87 4.53
N LYS A 101 4.97 33.75 3.49
CA LYS A 101 5.29 33.04 2.24
C LYS A 101 5.53 34.07 1.15
N ASN A 102 6.72 34.09 0.55
CA ASN A 102 7.10 35.02 -0.54
C ASN A 102 6.84 36.52 -0.25
N GLY A 103 6.69 36.90 1.03
CA GLY A 103 6.40 38.26 1.50
C GLY A 103 4.93 38.51 1.89
N GLU A 104 3.99 37.65 1.51
CA GLU A 104 2.62 37.66 2.02
C GLU A 104 2.58 37.09 3.44
N LYS A 105 1.73 37.64 4.32
CA LYS A 105 1.62 37.24 5.72
C LYS A 105 0.53 36.18 5.90
N ILE A 106 0.90 35.03 6.47
CA ILE A 106 -0.01 33.95 6.83
C ILE A 106 -0.15 33.93 8.36
N GLU A 107 -1.35 34.18 8.88
CA GLU A 107 -1.64 34.08 10.32
C GLU A 107 -1.63 32.60 10.77
N ASN A 108 -1.26 32.34 12.02
CA ASN A 108 -1.30 31.00 12.62
C ASN A 108 -1.97 31.05 14.00
N ASP A 109 -2.53 29.93 14.46
CA ASP A 109 -3.18 29.88 15.78
C ASP A 109 -2.19 29.68 16.96
N THR A 110 -0.93 29.33 16.67
CA THR A 110 0.15 29.18 17.66
C THR A 110 1.48 29.77 17.11
N TYR A 111 2.59 29.61 17.82
CA TYR A 111 3.85 30.32 17.56
C TYR A 111 5.09 29.41 17.56
N ALA A 112 6.09 29.76 16.76
CA ALA A 112 7.39 29.11 16.78
C ALA A 112 8.16 29.46 18.07
N VAL A 113 8.89 28.48 18.63
CA VAL A 113 9.60 28.64 19.91
C VAL A 113 11.04 28.15 19.85
N ASN A 114 11.95 28.83 20.58
CA ASN A 114 13.27 28.29 20.88
C ASN A 114 13.23 27.55 22.23
N LYS A 115 13.45 26.24 22.21
CA LYS A 115 13.43 25.33 23.35
C LYS A 115 14.73 24.53 23.34
N ASN A 116 15.51 24.60 24.42
CA ASN A 116 16.80 23.92 24.56
C ASN A 116 17.82 24.23 23.43
N SER A 117 17.87 25.49 22.96
CA SER A 117 18.69 25.93 21.80
C SER A 117 18.28 25.35 20.45
N ARG A 118 17.06 24.82 20.34
CA ARG A 118 16.47 24.30 19.10
C ARG A 118 15.18 25.06 18.79
N ILE A 119 14.94 25.35 17.52
CA ILE A 119 13.67 25.95 17.09
C ILE A 119 12.67 24.81 16.87
N PHE A 120 11.49 24.93 17.47
CA PHE A 120 10.35 24.07 17.22
C PHE A 120 9.26 24.86 16.50
N LEU A 121 8.69 24.26 15.46
CA LEU A 121 7.69 24.86 14.59
C LEU A 121 6.33 24.18 14.72
N PRO A 122 5.23 24.94 14.62
CA PRO A 122 3.92 24.38 14.31
C PRO A 122 3.97 23.84 12.88
N ILE A 123 4.20 22.54 12.73
CA ILE A 123 4.66 21.97 11.45
C ILE A 123 3.69 22.19 10.30
N ARG A 124 2.38 22.08 10.59
CA ARG A 124 1.27 22.27 9.65
C ARG A 124 1.43 23.51 8.77
N VAL A 125 1.38 24.70 9.36
CA VAL A 125 1.35 25.97 8.63
C VAL A 125 2.65 26.25 7.85
N VAL A 126 3.75 25.57 8.18
CA VAL A 126 5.04 25.74 7.50
C VAL A 126 5.16 24.81 6.29
N MET A 127 4.70 23.56 6.38
CA MET A 127 4.64 22.67 5.22
C MET A 127 3.54 23.07 4.25
N GLU A 128 2.36 23.47 4.74
CA GLU A 128 1.29 24.06 3.91
C GLU A 128 1.77 25.35 3.20
N ALA A 129 2.72 26.10 3.79
CA ALA A 129 3.36 27.24 3.13
C ALA A 129 4.42 26.84 2.09
N PHE A 130 4.91 25.60 2.12
CA PHE A 130 5.64 24.93 1.03
C PHE A 130 4.72 24.08 0.15
N ASP A 131 3.41 24.36 0.19
CA ASP A 131 2.37 23.74 -0.63
C ASP A 131 2.03 22.27 -0.30
N CYS A 132 2.81 21.61 0.56
CA CYS A 132 2.58 20.22 1.00
C CYS A 132 1.28 20.03 1.80
N GLU A 133 0.63 18.88 1.65
CA GLU A 133 -0.41 18.45 2.58
C GLU A 133 0.18 18.03 3.93
N VAL A 134 -0.58 18.28 5.00
CA VAL A 134 -0.29 17.75 6.33
C VAL A 134 -1.52 17.06 6.91
N LEU A 135 -1.42 15.78 7.23
CA LEU A 135 -2.45 15.01 7.95
C LEU A 135 -2.03 14.76 9.40
N TRP A 136 -2.99 14.33 10.22
CA TRP A 136 -2.77 14.02 11.63
C TRP A 136 -3.53 12.76 12.05
N ASP A 137 -2.79 11.66 12.23
CA ASP A 137 -3.28 10.47 12.89
C ASP A 137 -3.27 10.73 14.41
N GLY A 138 -4.45 11.07 14.95
CA GLY A 138 -4.64 11.29 16.38
C GLY A 138 -4.63 10.02 17.25
N ALA A 139 -4.72 8.83 16.66
CA ALA A 139 -4.67 7.56 17.40
C ALA A 139 -3.22 7.11 17.61
N ASN A 140 -2.39 7.21 16.57
CA ASN A 140 -0.97 6.84 16.59
C ASN A 140 -0.03 8.04 16.87
N ARG A 141 -0.56 9.26 16.97
CA ARG A 141 0.16 10.55 17.14
C ARG A 141 1.21 10.79 16.04
N ILE A 142 0.80 10.59 14.78
CA ILE A 142 1.66 10.77 13.62
C ILE A 142 1.21 12.01 12.84
N VAL A 143 2.14 12.93 12.59
CA VAL A 143 2.01 13.91 11.50
C VAL A 143 2.45 13.24 10.22
N ILE A 144 1.63 13.27 9.18
CA ILE A 144 2.00 12.82 7.84
C ILE A 144 2.14 14.07 6.98
N ILE A 145 3.23 14.17 6.22
CA ILE A 145 3.51 15.26 5.29
C ILE A 145 3.70 14.65 3.90
N ASN A 146 2.97 15.15 2.92
CA ASN A 146 3.03 14.71 1.53
C ASN A 146 3.52 15.90 0.68
N SER A 147 4.76 15.86 0.18
CA SER A 147 5.37 16.94 -0.59
C SER A 147 4.92 16.98 -2.05
N ASP A 148 4.73 15.82 -2.68
CA ASP A 148 4.12 15.66 -4.01
C ASP A 148 2.62 16.03 -4.04
N TYR A 149 2.03 16.38 -2.89
CA TYR A 149 0.70 16.96 -2.85
C TYR A 149 0.72 18.38 -3.44
N SER A 150 0.21 18.52 -4.66
CA SER A 150 -0.13 19.82 -5.22
C SER A 150 -1.39 20.35 -4.52
N PRO A 151 -1.35 21.50 -3.80
CA PRO A 151 -2.51 22.10 -3.16
C PRO A 151 -3.32 22.95 -4.14
N TYR A 152 -3.24 22.61 -5.42
CA TYR A 152 -4.45 22.61 -6.22
C TYR A 152 -5.45 21.66 -5.57
N ILE A 153 -6.16 22.21 -4.58
CA ILE A 153 -7.61 22.19 -4.60
C ILE A 153 -8.02 22.85 -5.93
N ASP A 154 -7.85 22.09 -7.01
CA ASP A 154 -8.86 22.04 -8.04
C ASP A 154 -10.20 21.96 -7.30
N LYS A 155 -11.16 22.78 -7.74
CA LYS A 155 -12.49 22.19 -7.85
C LYS A 155 -12.25 20.96 -8.73
N GLU A 156 -12.39 19.75 -8.19
CA GLU A 156 -12.24 18.55 -9.01
C GLU A 156 -12.98 18.81 -10.33
N ASP A 157 -12.30 18.61 -11.46
CA ASP A 157 -12.95 18.69 -12.75
C ASP A 157 -14.13 17.73 -12.66
N ALA A 158 -15.33 18.30 -12.68
CA ALA A 158 -16.54 17.57 -12.29
C ALA A 158 -16.92 16.48 -13.33
N ARG A 159 -16.06 16.33 -14.35
CA ARG A 159 -15.81 15.12 -15.12
C ARG A 159 -14.32 15.06 -15.48
N PHE A 160 -13.70 13.89 -15.37
CA PHE A 160 -12.36 13.57 -15.90
C PHE A 160 -12.39 12.21 -16.60
N ASP A 161 -11.65 12.05 -17.70
CA ASP A 161 -11.79 10.88 -18.57
C ASP A 161 -10.44 10.55 -19.26
N LEU A 162 -9.79 9.44 -18.88
CA LEU A 162 -8.51 9.04 -19.47
C LEU A 162 -8.62 8.72 -20.98
N ARG A 163 -9.83 8.55 -21.53
CA ARG A 163 -10.06 8.46 -22.98
C ARG A 163 -9.74 9.77 -23.69
N GLU A 164 -10.06 10.91 -23.07
CA GLU A 164 -9.80 12.25 -23.64
C GLU A 164 -8.33 12.64 -23.52
N GLU A 165 -7.68 12.20 -22.44
CA GLU A 165 -6.23 12.34 -22.23
C GLU A 165 -5.39 11.32 -23.04
N GLY A 166 -6.02 10.38 -23.75
CA GLY A 166 -5.34 9.35 -24.55
C GLY A 166 -4.60 8.27 -23.74
N ASN A 167 -4.89 8.13 -22.45
CA ASN A 167 -4.19 7.28 -21.48
C ASN A 167 -4.87 5.92 -21.23
N VAL A 168 -5.58 5.40 -22.24
CA VAL A 168 -6.16 4.04 -22.23
C VAL A 168 -6.00 3.36 -23.59
N THR A 169 -5.74 2.06 -23.54
CA THR A 169 -5.72 1.15 -24.71
C THR A 169 -7.14 0.81 -25.17
N SER A 170 -7.27 0.23 -26.36
CA SER A 170 -8.55 -0.26 -26.91
C SER A 170 -9.24 -1.28 -25.99
N VAL A 171 -10.58 -1.39 -26.11
CA VAL A 171 -11.36 -2.38 -25.37
C VAL A 171 -11.27 -3.75 -26.04
N LYS A 172 -10.66 -4.70 -25.34
CA LYS A 172 -10.57 -6.12 -25.70
C LYS A 172 -11.85 -6.88 -25.33
N ASP A 173 -11.94 -8.15 -25.71
CA ASP A 173 -13.17 -8.96 -25.54
C ASP A 173 -12.86 -10.37 -25.03
N GLN A 174 -13.20 -10.63 -23.77
CA GLN A 174 -12.99 -11.91 -23.08
C GLN A 174 -13.86 -13.07 -23.60
N LYS A 175 -14.84 -12.79 -24.48
CA LYS A 175 -15.84 -13.74 -24.97
C LYS A 175 -16.60 -14.40 -23.81
N GLY A 176 -16.67 -15.74 -23.80
CA GLY A 176 -17.35 -16.53 -22.78
C GLY A 176 -16.46 -17.08 -21.67
N ILE A 177 -15.22 -16.58 -21.54
CA ILE A 177 -14.22 -17.07 -20.57
C ILE A 177 -14.30 -16.25 -19.28
N GLY A 178 -14.04 -16.85 -18.12
CA GLY A 178 -14.04 -16.20 -16.79
C GLY A 178 -12.86 -15.27 -16.50
N ALA A 179 -12.26 -14.65 -17.52
CA ALA A 179 -10.98 -13.93 -17.45
C ALA A 179 -11.09 -12.42 -17.13
N CYS A 180 -12.25 -11.88 -16.76
CA CYS A 180 -12.45 -10.43 -16.53
C CYS A 180 -11.43 -9.80 -15.57
N TRP A 181 -11.05 -10.52 -14.51
CA TRP A 181 -10.01 -10.13 -13.56
C TRP A 181 -8.62 -9.92 -14.21
N ALA A 182 -8.31 -10.64 -15.29
CA ALA A 182 -7.07 -10.48 -16.05
C ALA A 182 -7.14 -9.25 -16.96
N PHE A 183 -8.25 -9.06 -17.70
CA PHE A 183 -8.49 -7.85 -18.50
C PHE A 183 -8.51 -6.57 -17.66
N ALA A 184 -9.03 -6.64 -16.43
CA ALA A 184 -9.03 -5.50 -15.51
C ALA A 184 -7.61 -5.21 -14.97
N ALA A 185 -6.86 -6.24 -14.58
CA ALA A 185 -5.49 -6.06 -14.09
C ALA A 185 -4.53 -5.56 -15.20
N LEU A 186 -4.60 -6.15 -16.40
CA LEU A 186 -3.81 -5.69 -17.55
C LEU A 186 -4.28 -4.34 -18.09
N GLY A 187 -5.60 -4.08 -18.15
CA GLY A 187 -6.11 -2.77 -18.56
C GLY A 187 -5.72 -1.62 -17.60
N ALA A 188 -5.53 -1.92 -16.31
CA ALA A 188 -4.95 -0.98 -15.35
C ALA A 188 -3.45 -0.78 -15.61
N ILE A 189 -2.67 -1.87 -15.74
CA ILE A 189 -1.22 -1.85 -16.05
C ILE A 189 -0.91 -1.12 -17.37
N GLU A 190 -1.67 -1.38 -18.43
CA GLU A 190 -1.58 -0.72 -19.74
C GLU A 190 -1.86 0.79 -19.62
N SER A 191 -2.88 1.18 -18.83
CA SER A 191 -3.22 2.59 -18.61
C SER A 191 -2.15 3.32 -17.78
N THR A 192 -1.63 2.70 -16.72
CA THR A 192 -0.50 3.23 -15.95
C THR A 192 0.73 3.42 -16.83
N LEU A 193 1.15 2.39 -17.58
CA LEU A 193 2.34 2.46 -18.44
C LEU A 193 2.19 3.53 -19.52
N LEU A 194 1.05 3.58 -20.21
CA LEU A 194 0.77 4.56 -21.25
C LEU A 194 0.83 6.00 -20.69
N LYS A 195 0.36 6.21 -19.45
CA LYS A 195 0.46 7.50 -18.76
C LYS A 195 1.88 7.83 -18.26
N GLN A 196 2.63 6.83 -17.81
CA GLN A 196 3.98 6.99 -17.26
C GLN A 196 5.05 7.19 -18.34
N THR A 197 4.95 6.50 -19.49
CA THR A 197 5.98 6.50 -20.54
C THR A 197 5.52 7.04 -21.89
N GLY A 198 4.22 7.13 -22.14
CA GLY A 198 3.65 7.41 -23.47
C GLY A 198 3.70 6.22 -24.42
N GLU A 199 4.08 5.03 -23.95
CA GLU A 199 4.18 3.81 -24.76
C GLU A 199 2.90 2.97 -24.65
N MET A 200 2.37 2.55 -25.79
CA MET A 200 1.20 1.68 -25.86
C MET A 200 1.64 0.21 -25.84
N TYR A 201 1.07 -0.56 -24.93
CA TYR A 201 1.25 -2.00 -24.82
C TYR A 201 -0.08 -2.74 -25.06
N ASP A 202 0.01 -3.97 -25.55
CA ASP A 202 -1.11 -4.90 -25.68
C ASP A 202 -0.65 -6.23 -25.07
N PHE A 203 -1.07 -6.50 -23.83
CA PHE A 203 -0.60 -7.65 -23.06
C PHE A 203 -1.56 -8.84 -23.13
N SER A 204 -1.02 -10.06 -23.04
CA SER A 204 -1.78 -11.31 -23.14
C SER A 204 -2.59 -11.59 -21.87
N GLU A 205 -3.92 -11.59 -22.00
CA GLU A 205 -4.81 -12.11 -20.96
C GLU A 205 -4.79 -13.65 -20.85
N ASP A 206 -4.40 -14.40 -21.89
CA ASP A 206 -4.30 -15.88 -21.80
C ASP A 206 -3.08 -16.29 -20.95
N ASN A 207 -1.92 -15.65 -21.14
CA ASN A 207 -0.70 -16.00 -20.40
C ASN A 207 -0.88 -15.87 -18.88
N ILE A 208 -1.54 -14.81 -18.41
CA ILE A 208 -1.88 -14.66 -16.98
C ILE A 208 -3.01 -15.60 -16.54
N SER A 209 -4.08 -15.76 -17.34
CA SER A 209 -5.24 -16.57 -16.96
C SER A 209 -5.02 -18.08 -17.08
N LEU A 210 -3.94 -18.52 -17.72
CA LEU A 210 -3.41 -19.89 -17.70
C LEU A 210 -2.18 -20.03 -16.76
N GLY A 211 -1.32 -19.01 -16.70
CA GLY A 211 -0.02 -19.04 -16.02
C GLY A 211 0.00 -18.61 -14.54
N HIS A 212 -1.14 -18.16 -13.98
CA HIS A 212 -1.27 -17.75 -12.58
C HIS A 212 -0.89 -18.84 -11.56
N GLY A 213 -0.93 -20.13 -11.92
CA GLY A 213 -0.34 -21.24 -11.14
C GLY A 213 -1.14 -21.74 -9.93
N TYR A 214 -2.29 -21.13 -9.63
CA TYR A 214 -3.25 -21.63 -8.65
C TYR A 214 -4.01 -22.85 -9.20
N ASN A 215 -4.66 -23.61 -8.33
CA ASN A 215 -5.53 -24.73 -8.69
C ASN A 215 -6.93 -24.27 -9.17
N LEU A 216 -6.96 -23.39 -10.18
CA LEU A 216 -8.17 -22.86 -10.82
C LEU A 216 -8.04 -23.01 -12.34
N THR A 217 -9.16 -23.01 -13.07
CA THR A 217 -9.20 -22.85 -14.52
C THR A 217 -9.63 -21.42 -14.90
N GLN A 218 -9.38 -21.00 -16.14
CA GLN A 218 -9.86 -19.70 -16.68
C GLN A 218 -11.37 -19.46 -16.47
N ASN A 219 -12.18 -20.51 -16.26
CA ASN A 219 -13.64 -20.41 -16.09
C ASN A 219 -14.10 -20.43 -14.63
N ASP A 220 -13.20 -20.67 -13.66
CA ASP A 220 -13.51 -20.57 -12.22
C ASP A 220 -13.43 -19.13 -11.71
N GLY A 221 -12.89 -18.21 -12.52
CA GLY A 221 -12.69 -16.80 -12.19
C GLY A 221 -11.35 -16.51 -11.52
N GLY A 222 -11.23 -15.32 -10.94
CA GLY A 222 -10.00 -14.82 -10.32
C GLY A 222 -10.27 -13.51 -9.57
N TYR A 223 -9.20 -12.85 -9.12
CA TYR A 223 -9.27 -11.65 -8.28
C TYR A 223 -7.92 -10.92 -8.29
N ALA A 224 -7.89 -9.62 -7.98
CA ALA A 224 -6.71 -8.78 -8.16
C ALA A 224 -5.44 -9.26 -7.41
N MET A 225 -5.56 -9.86 -6.22
CA MET A 225 -4.39 -10.44 -5.51
C MET A 225 -3.78 -11.67 -6.21
N LEU A 226 -4.59 -12.46 -6.93
CA LEU A 226 -4.10 -13.58 -7.76
C LEU A 226 -3.36 -13.05 -8.99
N ALA A 227 -3.82 -11.96 -9.60
CA ALA A 227 -3.10 -11.27 -10.66
C ALA A 227 -1.78 -10.67 -10.15
N LEU A 228 -1.83 -9.95 -9.01
CA LEU A 228 -0.66 -9.39 -8.34
C LEU A 228 0.37 -10.47 -7.98
N ALA A 229 -0.05 -11.64 -7.50
CA ALA A 229 0.87 -12.76 -7.23
C ALA A 229 1.67 -13.17 -8.48
N TYR A 230 1.04 -13.26 -9.66
CA TYR A 230 1.68 -13.57 -10.94
C TYR A 230 2.67 -12.48 -11.39
N PHE A 231 2.30 -11.19 -11.26
CA PHE A 231 3.18 -10.08 -11.63
C PHE A 231 4.35 -9.89 -10.65
N ALA A 232 4.12 -10.00 -9.35
CA ALA A 232 5.13 -9.86 -8.29
C ALA A 232 6.19 -10.98 -8.32
N ARG A 233 5.92 -12.12 -8.97
CA ARG A 233 6.93 -13.15 -9.27
C ARG A 233 7.58 -13.02 -10.65
N TRP A 234 7.33 -11.92 -11.37
CA TRP A 234 7.83 -11.60 -12.71
C TRP A 234 7.51 -12.65 -13.79
N SER A 235 6.36 -13.31 -13.69
CA SER A 235 5.89 -14.25 -14.74
C SER A 235 5.10 -13.56 -15.86
N GLY A 236 4.98 -12.23 -15.79
CA GLY A 236 4.46 -11.35 -16.82
C GLY A 236 4.47 -9.89 -16.34
N PRO A 237 3.90 -8.94 -17.11
CA PRO A 237 3.09 -9.19 -18.30
C PRO A 237 3.90 -9.60 -19.55
N VAL A 238 3.24 -10.41 -20.38
CA VAL A 238 3.66 -10.92 -21.69
C VAL A 238 2.85 -10.19 -22.78
N LEU A 239 3.41 -9.98 -23.98
CA LEU A 239 2.68 -9.38 -25.12
C LEU A 239 1.64 -10.34 -25.72
N GLU A 240 0.50 -9.82 -26.16
CA GLU A 240 -0.56 -10.58 -26.86
C GLU A 240 -0.05 -11.21 -28.18
N GLU A 241 0.94 -10.62 -28.85
CA GLU A 241 1.54 -11.24 -30.06
C GLU A 241 2.46 -12.45 -29.77
N GLU A 242 2.89 -12.63 -28.52
CA GLU A 242 3.71 -13.77 -28.08
C GLU A 242 2.86 -14.90 -27.46
N ASP A 243 1.64 -14.61 -26.98
CA ASP A 243 0.72 -15.62 -26.42
C ASP A 243 -0.74 -15.14 -26.61
N VAL A 244 -1.47 -15.73 -27.55
CA VAL A 244 -2.69 -15.13 -28.15
C VAL A 244 -3.97 -15.52 -27.41
N TYR A 245 -4.82 -14.54 -27.07
CA TYR A 245 -6.01 -14.74 -26.25
C TYR A 245 -7.03 -15.74 -26.82
N GLY A 246 -7.47 -16.67 -25.97
CA GLY A 246 -8.59 -17.56 -26.24
C GLY A 246 -8.29 -18.75 -27.17
N ASP A 247 -7.03 -19.06 -27.47
CA ASP A 247 -6.65 -20.31 -28.13
C ASP A 247 -6.50 -21.48 -27.12
N GLY A 248 -6.29 -21.17 -25.83
CA GLY A 248 -6.23 -22.13 -24.72
C GLY A 248 -4.87 -22.81 -24.55
N ILE A 249 -3.81 -22.21 -25.09
CA ILE A 249 -2.41 -22.64 -24.99
C ILE A 249 -1.63 -21.54 -24.26
N ILE A 250 -0.61 -21.93 -23.50
CA ILE A 250 0.36 -21.00 -22.91
C ILE A 250 1.73 -21.19 -23.58
N ASN A 251 2.30 -20.12 -24.10
CA ASN A 251 3.64 -20.11 -24.66
C ASN A 251 4.70 -20.03 -23.54
N GLU A 252 5.19 -21.19 -23.11
CA GLU A 252 6.28 -21.32 -22.11
C GLU A 252 7.59 -20.61 -22.50
N ASN A 253 7.72 -20.08 -23.72
CA ASN A 253 8.91 -19.34 -24.21
C ASN A 253 8.67 -17.83 -24.28
N ALA A 254 7.43 -17.36 -24.09
CA ALA A 254 7.10 -15.94 -24.11
C ALA A 254 7.79 -15.22 -22.94
N LYS A 255 8.06 -13.93 -23.12
CA LYS A 255 8.85 -13.13 -22.17
C LYS A 255 8.01 -12.11 -21.43
N THR A 256 8.21 -12.06 -20.11
CA THR A 256 8.00 -10.85 -19.31
C THR A 256 8.81 -9.70 -19.91
N ILE A 257 8.18 -8.54 -20.14
CA ILE A 257 8.87 -7.33 -20.65
C ILE A 257 8.71 -6.09 -19.75
N LYS A 258 8.03 -6.26 -18.61
CA LYS A 258 7.86 -5.24 -17.56
C LYS A 258 7.82 -5.93 -16.20
N HIS A 259 8.32 -5.27 -15.17
CA HIS A 259 8.33 -5.77 -13.80
C HIS A 259 7.47 -4.87 -12.90
N VAL A 260 6.38 -5.41 -12.36
CA VAL A 260 5.56 -4.72 -11.35
C VAL A 260 6.33 -4.72 -10.03
N GLN A 261 6.52 -3.54 -9.45
CA GLN A 261 7.29 -3.33 -8.22
C GLN A 261 6.49 -2.71 -7.08
N GLU A 262 5.33 -2.13 -7.38
CA GLU A 262 4.43 -1.63 -6.37
C GLU A 262 2.98 -1.73 -6.84
N ALA A 263 2.13 -2.34 -6.01
CA ALA A 263 0.69 -2.42 -6.25
C ALA A 263 -0.07 -2.61 -4.93
N TYR A 264 -1.17 -1.89 -4.75
CA TYR A 264 -1.89 -1.82 -3.47
C TYR A 264 -3.39 -1.62 -3.64
N TYR A 265 -4.14 -1.91 -2.57
CA TYR A 265 -5.55 -1.59 -2.46
C TYR A 265 -5.78 -0.20 -1.87
N LEU A 266 -6.45 0.68 -2.62
CA LEU A 266 -7.05 1.87 -2.01
C LEU A 266 -8.16 1.46 -1.03
N PRO A 267 -8.44 2.27 0.02
CA PRO A 267 -9.56 2.02 0.92
C PRO A 267 -10.90 1.88 0.18
N PRO A 268 -11.82 1.03 0.67
CA PRO A 268 -13.16 0.94 0.11
C PRO A 268 -13.96 2.23 0.35
N ASP A 269 -14.80 2.60 -0.60
CA ASP A 269 -15.66 3.78 -0.59
C ASP A 269 -14.92 5.15 -0.60
N ASP A 270 -13.59 5.17 -0.77
CA ASP A 270 -12.81 6.42 -0.88
C ASP A 270 -12.79 6.97 -2.31
N LEU A 271 -13.88 7.67 -2.67
CA LEU A 271 -14.04 8.33 -3.96
C LEU A 271 -12.88 9.29 -4.30
N GLN A 272 -12.34 10.02 -3.32
CA GLN A 272 -11.29 11.02 -3.57
C GLN A 272 -9.94 10.36 -3.85
N ALA A 273 -9.58 9.32 -3.10
CA ALA A 273 -8.39 8.54 -3.38
C ALA A 273 -8.46 7.88 -4.78
N ILE A 274 -9.62 7.30 -5.16
CA ILE A 274 -9.81 6.72 -6.49
C ILE A 274 -9.66 7.78 -7.59
N LYS A 275 -10.32 8.94 -7.46
CA LYS A 275 -10.20 10.03 -8.45
C LYS A 275 -8.77 10.55 -8.57
N HIS A 276 -8.08 10.76 -7.44
CA HIS A 276 -6.68 11.15 -7.41
C HIS A 276 -5.80 10.12 -8.15
N THR A 277 -5.96 8.83 -7.87
CA THR A 277 -5.20 7.77 -8.54
C THR A 277 -5.46 7.73 -10.04
N VAL A 278 -6.73 7.84 -10.47
CA VAL A 278 -7.11 7.90 -11.88
C VAL A 278 -6.53 9.14 -12.58
N LYS A 279 -6.51 10.30 -11.94
CA LYS A 279 -5.94 11.54 -12.50
C LYS A 279 -4.42 11.48 -12.61
N ASN A 280 -3.73 10.85 -11.66
CA ASN A 280 -2.27 10.96 -11.49
C ASN A 280 -1.47 9.72 -11.91
N TYR A 281 -1.98 8.50 -11.72
CA TYR A 281 -1.23 7.25 -11.93
C TYR A 281 -1.74 6.42 -13.11
N GLY A 282 -3.06 6.26 -13.27
CA GLY A 282 -3.65 5.43 -14.32
C GLY A 282 -4.96 4.77 -13.91
N GLY A 283 -5.50 3.92 -14.77
CA GLY A 283 -6.74 3.18 -14.50
C GLY A 283 -6.66 2.26 -13.26
N VAL A 284 -7.74 2.17 -12.50
CA VAL A 284 -7.83 1.40 -11.25
C VAL A 284 -8.71 0.17 -11.44
N HIS A 285 -8.18 -1.03 -11.18
CA HIS A 285 -8.94 -2.30 -11.23
C HIS A 285 -9.94 -2.33 -10.06
N SER A 286 -11.24 -2.44 -10.36
CA SER A 286 -12.32 -2.54 -9.36
C SER A 286 -13.38 -3.57 -9.78
N SER A 287 -14.10 -4.13 -8.80
CA SER A 287 -15.13 -5.15 -9.03
C SER A 287 -16.55 -4.57 -9.08
N ILE A 288 -17.44 -5.21 -9.85
CA ILE A 288 -18.88 -4.90 -9.95
C ILE A 288 -19.74 -6.17 -9.93
N TYR A 289 -21.06 -6.00 -9.75
CA TYR A 289 -22.02 -7.04 -10.11
C TYR A 289 -22.48 -6.84 -11.55
N TRP A 290 -22.42 -7.90 -12.35
CA TRP A 290 -22.97 -7.96 -13.69
C TRP A 290 -24.06 -9.05 -13.80
N GLU A 291 -25.25 -8.65 -14.25
CA GLU A 291 -26.39 -9.57 -14.44
C GLU A 291 -26.28 -10.31 -15.78
N SER A 292 -26.61 -11.60 -15.82
CA SER A 292 -26.35 -12.42 -17.00
C SER A 292 -27.33 -12.11 -18.15
N GLU A 293 -26.87 -12.30 -19.39
CA GLU A 293 -27.68 -12.03 -20.61
C GLU A 293 -29.03 -12.76 -20.65
N LYS A 294 -29.16 -13.86 -19.90
CA LYS A 294 -30.34 -14.74 -19.85
C LYS A 294 -31.48 -14.17 -19.02
N ASP A 295 -31.17 -13.21 -18.14
CA ASP A 295 -32.08 -12.71 -17.09
C ASP A 295 -32.71 -11.35 -17.47
N ASP A 296 -32.44 -10.88 -18.69
CA ASP A 296 -32.77 -9.56 -19.26
C ASP A 296 -32.19 -8.38 -18.46
N TYR A 297 -30.91 -8.08 -18.73
CA TYR A 297 -30.02 -7.01 -18.22
C TYR A 297 -30.66 -5.70 -17.71
N GLY A 298 -31.85 -5.35 -18.21
CA GLY A 298 -32.57 -4.11 -17.92
C GLY A 298 -33.16 -3.97 -16.52
N LYS A 299 -32.70 -4.74 -15.51
CA LYS A 299 -33.03 -4.51 -14.10
C LYS A 299 -32.08 -3.52 -13.43
N TYR A 300 -30.77 -3.64 -13.71
CA TYR A 300 -29.74 -2.77 -13.12
C TYR A 300 -28.98 -1.94 -14.17
N TYR A 301 -28.95 -2.38 -15.44
CA TYR A 301 -28.19 -1.76 -16.52
C TYR A 301 -29.09 -1.10 -17.59
N ASN A 302 -28.96 0.21 -17.78
CA ASN A 302 -29.69 0.94 -18.82
C ASN A 302 -28.89 0.95 -20.13
N ARG A 303 -29.36 0.19 -21.12
CA ARG A 303 -28.69 0.07 -22.44
C ARG A 303 -28.78 1.31 -23.33
N ASN A 304 -29.54 2.34 -22.95
CA ASN A 304 -29.70 3.58 -23.73
C ASN A 304 -28.68 4.67 -23.33
N THR A 305 -28.11 4.54 -22.15
CA THR A 305 -27.19 5.50 -21.48
C THR A 305 -25.93 4.81 -20.97
N TYR A 306 -25.85 3.48 -21.16
CA TYR A 306 -24.74 2.60 -20.80
C TYR A 306 -24.40 2.63 -19.31
N SER A 307 -25.42 2.71 -18.45
CA SER A 307 -25.25 2.98 -17.02
C SER A 307 -25.74 1.86 -16.10
N LEU A 308 -24.95 1.53 -15.07
CA LEU A 308 -25.17 0.47 -14.09
C LEU A 308 -25.31 1.03 -12.67
N ASN A 309 -26.33 0.56 -11.94
CA ASN A 309 -26.44 0.74 -10.49
C ASN A 309 -26.99 -0.55 -9.84
N TYR A 310 -26.12 -1.36 -9.24
CA TYR A 310 -26.52 -2.56 -8.52
C TYR A 310 -26.72 -2.30 -7.02
N ASN A 311 -27.91 -2.59 -6.52
CA ASN A 311 -28.26 -2.51 -5.09
C ASN A 311 -28.77 -3.84 -4.50
N GLY A 312 -28.58 -4.97 -5.22
CA GLY A 312 -29.07 -6.29 -4.81
C GLY A 312 -28.21 -6.98 -3.74
N ASP A 313 -28.54 -8.24 -3.40
CA ASP A 313 -27.90 -8.98 -2.30
C ASP A 313 -26.82 -9.99 -2.69
N ASP A 314 -26.69 -10.31 -3.98
CA ASP A 314 -25.66 -11.20 -4.51
C ASP A 314 -24.26 -10.56 -4.43
N ARG A 315 -23.21 -11.37 -4.62
CA ARG A 315 -21.82 -10.91 -4.67
C ARG A 315 -21.43 -10.43 -6.07
N PHE A 316 -20.52 -9.46 -6.13
CA PHE A 316 -19.76 -9.12 -7.33
C PHE A 316 -19.20 -10.38 -8.02
N ASN A 317 -19.13 -10.31 -9.35
CA ASN A 317 -18.83 -11.44 -10.23
C ASN A 317 -18.11 -11.03 -11.52
N HIS A 318 -17.78 -9.75 -11.68
CA HIS A 318 -17.11 -9.21 -12.85
C HIS A 318 -16.21 -8.04 -12.45
N ASP A 319 -15.07 -7.89 -13.11
CA ASP A 319 -14.09 -6.83 -12.84
C ASP A 319 -13.96 -5.88 -14.03
N VAL A 320 -13.69 -4.60 -13.75
CA VAL A 320 -13.54 -3.50 -14.71
C VAL A 320 -12.40 -2.57 -14.31
N VAL A 321 -11.99 -1.66 -15.20
CA VAL A 321 -11.03 -0.60 -14.86
C VAL A 321 -11.75 0.73 -14.76
N ILE A 322 -11.69 1.39 -13.60
CA ILE A 322 -12.12 2.78 -13.46
C ILE A 322 -11.09 3.65 -14.19
N VAL A 323 -11.53 4.40 -15.20
CA VAL A 323 -10.69 5.22 -16.08
C VAL A 323 -11.12 6.70 -16.12
N GLY A 324 -12.10 7.07 -15.31
CA GLY A 324 -12.62 8.42 -15.23
C GLY A 324 -13.81 8.52 -14.29
N TRP A 325 -14.43 9.70 -14.24
CA TRP A 325 -15.62 9.98 -13.46
C TRP A 325 -16.40 11.16 -14.06
N ASP A 326 -17.68 11.28 -13.73
CA ASP A 326 -18.52 12.46 -13.96
C ASP A 326 -19.47 12.63 -12.76
N ASP A 327 -19.23 13.66 -11.95
CA ASP A 327 -20.00 14.03 -10.77
C ASP A 327 -21.40 14.56 -11.11
N ASN A 328 -21.63 14.95 -12.38
CA ASN A 328 -22.91 15.47 -12.86
C ASN A 328 -23.65 14.44 -13.72
N TYR A 329 -23.18 13.18 -13.75
CA TYR A 329 -23.82 12.12 -14.52
C TYR A 329 -25.24 11.87 -13.99
N PRO A 330 -26.31 12.19 -14.75
CA PRO A 330 -27.66 12.28 -14.21
C PRO A 330 -28.18 10.96 -13.63
N LYS A 331 -28.75 11.01 -12.43
CA LYS A 331 -29.30 9.82 -11.76
C LYS A 331 -30.48 9.20 -12.50
N GLU A 332 -31.23 9.98 -13.28
CA GLU A 332 -32.30 9.49 -14.16
C GLU A 332 -31.80 8.66 -15.35
N ASN A 333 -30.47 8.58 -15.58
CA ASN A 333 -29.91 7.63 -16.55
C ASN A 333 -29.88 6.19 -16.03
N PHE A 334 -29.90 5.94 -14.72
CA PHE A 334 -29.86 4.56 -14.19
C PHE A 334 -31.27 3.92 -14.17
N VAL A 335 -31.36 2.59 -14.31
CA VAL A 335 -32.65 1.89 -14.16
C VAL A 335 -33.17 1.97 -12.74
N ILE A 336 -32.25 1.83 -11.78
CA ILE A 336 -32.47 2.11 -10.37
C ILE A 336 -31.80 3.45 -10.11
N GLU A 337 -32.59 4.50 -9.97
CA GLU A 337 -32.11 5.85 -9.63
C GLU A 337 -31.30 5.81 -8.32
N PRO A 338 -30.02 6.23 -8.30
CA PRO A 338 -29.25 6.44 -7.07
C PRO A 338 -29.76 7.66 -6.27
N GLU A 339 -29.18 7.91 -5.10
CA GLU A 339 -29.62 9.01 -4.22
C GLU A 339 -29.38 10.39 -4.87
N ASP A 340 -28.19 10.61 -5.43
CA ASP A 340 -27.82 11.79 -6.21
C ASP A 340 -27.03 11.43 -7.48
N ASP A 341 -26.72 12.45 -8.30
CA ASP A 341 -25.95 12.32 -9.53
C ASP A 341 -24.52 11.85 -9.23
N GLY A 342 -23.85 11.26 -10.24
CA GLY A 342 -22.45 10.86 -10.13
C GLY A 342 -22.16 9.42 -10.58
N ALA A 343 -21.12 9.27 -11.41
CA ALA A 343 -20.67 7.99 -11.93
C ALA A 343 -19.15 7.91 -12.08
N PHE A 344 -18.60 6.70 -11.93
CA PHE A 344 -17.32 6.30 -12.49
C PHE A 344 -17.48 5.95 -13.97
N ILE A 345 -16.49 6.29 -14.78
CA ILE A 345 -16.35 5.84 -16.17
C ILE A 345 -15.47 4.60 -16.15
N CYS A 346 -16.01 3.46 -16.58
CA CYS A 346 -15.36 2.17 -16.48
C CYS A 346 -15.06 1.58 -17.87
N LYS A 347 -13.83 1.12 -18.08
CA LYS A 347 -13.42 0.27 -19.21
C LYS A 347 -13.86 -1.16 -18.93
N ASN A 348 -14.63 -1.76 -19.84
CA ASN A 348 -15.06 -3.15 -19.76
C ASN A 348 -14.16 -4.07 -20.61
N SER A 349 -14.48 -5.36 -20.62
CA SER A 349 -13.77 -6.44 -21.30
C SER A 349 -14.68 -7.25 -22.24
N TYR A 350 -15.74 -6.63 -22.77
CA TYR A 350 -16.75 -7.24 -23.67
C TYR A 350 -16.68 -6.69 -25.11
N GLY A 351 -15.54 -6.16 -25.54
CA GLY A 351 -15.33 -5.58 -26.86
C GLY A 351 -15.99 -4.22 -27.08
N THR A 352 -15.64 -3.57 -28.19
CA THR A 352 -16.13 -2.22 -28.54
C THR A 352 -17.60 -2.16 -28.94
N ASP A 353 -18.23 -3.30 -29.26
CA ASP A 353 -19.66 -3.39 -29.60
C ASP A 353 -20.56 -3.32 -28.34
N PHE A 354 -19.98 -3.45 -27.15
CA PHE A 354 -20.66 -3.27 -25.87
C PHE A 354 -20.68 -1.80 -25.46
N GLY A 355 -21.76 -1.35 -24.79
CA GLY A 355 -21.76 -0.07 -24.08
C GLY A 355 -21.50 1.16 -24.97
N GLU A 356 -20.74 2.12 -24.43
CA GLU A 356 -20.19 3.26 -25.16
C GLU A 356 -18.78 2.89 -25.65
N GLU A 357 -18.67 2.30 -26.85
CA GLU A 357 -17.39 1.85 -27.44
C GLU A 357 -16.54 0.93 -26.53
N GLY A 358 -17.22 0.10 -25.73
CA GLY A 358 -16.65 -0.82 -24.74
C GLY A 358 -16.62 -0.28 -23.30
N TYR A 359 -17.13 0.92 -23.05
CA TYR A 359 -17.18 1.56 -21.73
C TYR A 359 -18.60 1.57 -21.14
N LEU A 360 -18.69 1.73 -19.81
CA LEU A 360 -19.95 1.93 -19.08
C LEU A 360 -19.81 2.94 -17.93
N TYR A 361 -20.92 3.55 -17.54
CA TYR A 361 -21.00 4.45 -16.39
C TYR A 361 -21.53 3.68 -15.17
N VAL A 362 -20.78 3.63 -14.06
CA VAL A 362 -21.21 2.93 -12.83
C VAL A 362 -21.43 3.95 -11.73
N SER A 363 -22.62 3.97 -11.11
CA SER A 363 -22.95 4.99 -10.10
C SER A 363 -22.00 4.92 -8.90
N TYR A 364 -21.67 6.06 -8.28
CA TYR A 364 -21.00 6.10 -6.97
C TYR A 364 -21.78 5.37 -5.86
N TYR A 365 -23.08 5.11 -6.08
CA TYR A 365 -23.96 4.42 -5.15
C TYR A 365 -24.12 2.91 -5.46
N ASP A 366 -23.42 2.38 -6.46
CA ASP A 366 -23.37 0.94 -6.74
C ASP A 366 -22.76 0.18 -5.55
N LYS A 367 -23.27 -1.02 -5.28
CA LYS A 367 -22.87 -1.79 -4.10
C LYS A 367 -21.41 -2.22 -4.08
N TYR A 368 -20.72 -2.31 -5.21
CA TYR A 368 -19.37 -2.92 -5.30
C TYR A 368 -18.29 -2.08 -5.98
N ILE A 369 -18.63 -1.17 -6.90
CA ILE A 369 -17.62 -0.27 -7.47
C ILE A 369 -16.93 0.53 -6.35
N GLY A 370 -15.62 0.79 -6.48
CA GLY A 370 -14.90 1.56 -5.48
C GLY A 370 -14.63 0.82 -4.16
N LYS A 371 -14.81 -0.50 -4.06
CA LYS A 371 -14.56 -1.29 -2.83
C LYS A 371 -13.40 -2.27 -2.88
N TYR A 372 -12.89 -2.59 -4.07
CA TYR A 372 -11.85 -3.60 -4.29
C TYR A 372 -10.83 -3.08 -5.29
N ASN A 373 -10.20 -1.96 -4.92
CA ASN A 373 -9.53 -1.03 -5.83
C ASN A 373 -8.03 -1.32 -5.93
N MET A 374 -7.63 -2.26 -6.80
CA MET A 374 -6.21 -2.55 -7.02
C MET A 374 -5.58 -1.49 -7.93
N VAL A 375 -4.50 -0.90 -7.45
CA VAL A 375 -3.67 0.09 -8.14
C VAL A 375 -2.33 -0.54 -8.45
N TYR A 376 -1.83 -0.36 -9.67
CA TYR A 376 -0.45 -0.66 -10.04
C TYR A 376 0.28 0.68 -10.18
N SER A 377 1.06 1.06 -9.16
CA SER A 377 1.65 2.41 -9.04
C SER A 377 3.05 2.48 -9.65
N ARG A 378 3.85 1.41 -9.54
CA ARG A 378 5.24 1.37 -10.03
C ARG A 378 5.48 0.12 -10.88
N ILE A 379 5.77 0.36 -12.15
CA ILE A 379 6.03 -0.65 -13.17
C ILE A 379 7.31 -0.25 -13.89
N GLU A 380 8.27 -1.16 -13.94
CA GLU A 380 9.61 -0.94 -14.49
C GLU A 380 9.84 -1.84 -15.72
N ASN A 381 10.98 -1.66 -16.40
CA ASN A 381 11.42 -2.56 -17.47
C ASN A 381 11.91 -3.91 -16.90
N ASP A 382 12.13 -4.88 -17.80
CA ASP A 382 12.68 -6.20 -17.47
C ASP A 382 14.20 -6.21 -17.18
N ASP A 383 14.89 -5.07 -17.36
CA ASP A 383 16.34 -4.89 -17.14
C ASP A 383 16.70 -4.23 -15.79
N ASN A 384 15.76 -4.17 -14.84
CA ASN A 384 15.93 -3.42 -13.59
C ASN A 384 16.77 -4.11 -12.50
N TYR A 385 16.91 -5.45 -12.53
CA TYR A 385 17.83 -6.24 -11.68
C TYR A 385 18.20 -7.54 -12.40
N ASP A 386 19.42 -8.06 -12.22
CA ASP A 386 19.84 -9.32 -12.85
C ASP A 386 19.12 -10.57 -12.29
N ARG A 387 18.73 -10.56 -11.00
CA ARG A 387 18.20 -11.75 -10.30
C ARG A 387 17.09 -11.40 -9.31
N ILE A 388 16.13 -12.32 -9.19
CA ILE A 388 15.09 -12.34 -8.17
C ILE A 388 15.17 -13.63 -7.33
N TYR A 389 15.39 -13.45 -6.03
CA TYR A 389 15.39 -14.51 -5.03
C TYR A 389 14.04 -14.50 -4.31
N GLN A 390 13.23 -15.55 -4.53
CA GLN A 390 11.84 -15.62 -4.04
C GLN A 390 11.44 -17.05 -3.67
N SER A 391 10.37 -17.19 -2.89
CA SER A 391 9.88 -18.49 -2.39
C SER A 391 8.36 -18.61 -2.28
N ASP A 392 7.66 -17.63 -2.86
CA ASP A 392 6.24 -17.29 -2.68
C ASP A 392 5.61 -17.02 -4.06
N TRP A 393 5.27 -18.10 -4.76
CA TRP A 393 4.84 -18.09 -6.17
C TRP A 393 3.37 -17.68 -6.36
N LEU A 394 2.58 -17.87 -5.31
CA LEU A 394 1.17 -17.50 -5.19
C LEU A 394 0.99 -16.28 -4.25
N GLY A 395 2.08 -15.54 -3.99
CA GLY A 395 2.07 -14.31 -3.19
C GLY A 395 1.46 -14.48 -1.80
N SER A 396 0.82 -13.42 -1.29
CA SER A 396 0.09 -13.47 -0.03
C SER A 396 -1.22 -14.26 -0.18
N VAL A 397 -1.20 -15.53 0.26
CA VAL A 397 -2.38 -16.39 0.35
C VAL A 397 -3.06 -16.25 1.72
N ARG A 398 -2.30 -15.86 2.76
CA ARG A 398 -2.81 -15.73 4.13
C ARG A 398 -1.97 -14.83 5.04
N ASP A 399 -2.64 -14.18 5.99
CA ASP A 399 -2.02 -13.47 7.13
C ASP A 399 -1.70 -14.42 8.29
N ILE A 400 -0.50 -14.31 8.87
CA ILE A 400 -0.09 -14.94 10.14
C ILE A 400 0.64 -13.95 11.07
N GLY A 401 0.89 -14.39 12.31
CA GLY A 401 1.55 -13.59 13.34
C GLY A 401 1.10 -13.97 14.74
N PHE A 402 1.30 -13.06 15.70
CA PHE A 402 1.36 -13.41 17.12
C PHE A 402 0.20 -12.84 17.97
N ASN A 403 -0.93 -12.51 17.34
CA ASN A 403 -2.06 -11.81 17.96
C ASN A 403 -1.69 -10.40 18.50
N ILE A 404 -0.70 -9.77 17.86
CA ILE A 404 -0.31 -8.35 18.00
C ILE A 404 -0.11 -7.76 16.59
N ASP A 405 0.05 -6.44 16.51
CA ASP A 405 0.29 -5.69 15.27
C ASP A 405 1.68 -5.88 14.66
N THR A 406 2.64 -6.42 15.43
CA THR A 406 4.06 -6.47 15.08
C THR A 406 4.58 -7.91 14.94
N GLY A 407 5.50 -8.14 14.02
CA GLY A 407 6.22 -9.41 13.90
C GLY A 407 7.42 -9.33 12.95
N TYR A 408 8.35 -10.27 13.11
CA TYR A 408 9.52 -10.43 12.26
C TYR A 408 9.34 -11.64 11.34
N PHE A 409 9.80 -11.54 10.10
CA PHE A 409 9.82 -12.61 9.11
C PHE A 409 11.11 -12.58 8.29
N SER A 410 11.52 -13.75 7.80
CA SER A 410 12.77 -13.90 7.05
C SER A 410 12.68 -15.03 6.02
N ASN A 411 13.34 -14.80 4.88
CA ASN A 411 13.74 -15.84 3.94
C ASN A 411 15.26 -15.84 3.80
N VAL A 412 15.82 -17.03 3.62
CA VAL A 412 17.25 -17.26 3.46
C VAL A 412 17.53 -17.73 2.04
N PHE A 413 18.56 -17.13 1.43
CA PHE A 413 18.91 -17.26 0.02
C PHE A 413 20.41 -17.58 -0.14
N GLN A 414 20.86 -17.82 -1.36
CA GLN A 414 22.25 -18.15 -1.70
C GLN A 414 22.63 -17.48 -3.02
N THR A 415 23.57 -16.54 -2.97
CA THR A 415 24.18 -15.99 -4.20
C THR A 415 25.04 -17.06 -4.86
N SER A 416 25.13 -17.04 -6.20
CA SER A 416 25.98 -18.00 -6.95
C SER A 416 27.26 -17.34 -7.46
N ASP A 417 27.26 -16.02 -7.54
CA ASP A 417 28.37 -15.19 -7.98
C ASP A 417 28.64 -14.12 -6.91
N LYS A 418 29.45 -13.12 -7.24
CA LYS A 418 29.52 -11.88 -6.46
C LYS A 418 28.42 -10.94 -6.93
N GLU A 419 27.56 -10.52 -6.01
CA GLU A 419 26.31 -9.84 -6.30
C GLU A 419 26.10 -8.64 -5.36
N GLU A 420 25.31 -7.66 -5.81
CA GLU A 420 24.86 -6.50 -5.02
C GLU A 420 23.38 -6.64 -4.69
N LEU A 421 23.03 -6.85 -3.42
CA LEU A 421 21.64 -6.78 -2.97
C LEU A 421 21.17 -5.33 -3.03
N ARG A 422 20.19 -5.09 -3.91
CA ARG A 422 19.71 -3.77 -4.34
C ARG A 422 18.30 -3.45 -3.88
N ALA A 423 17.44 -4.46 -3.73
CA ALA A 423 16.08 -4.25 -3.25
C ALA A 423 15.55 -5.46 -2.48
N VAL A 424 14.50 -5.21 -1.68
CA VAL A 424 13.76 -6.21 -0.92
C VAL A 424 12.27 -5.95 -1.10
N SER A 425 11.48 -6.96 -1.42
CA SER A 425 10.02 -6.81 -1.54
C SER A 425 9.25 -7.70 -0.58
N PHE A 426 8.14 -7.18 -0.07
CA PHE A 426 7.22 -7.88 0.81
C PHE A 426 5.79 -7.34 0.64
N TYR A 427 4.83 -8.02 1.25
CA TYR A 427 3.46 -7.52 1.36
C TYR A 427 3.21 -6.86 2.71
N THR A 428 2.47 -5.75 2.72
CA THR A 428 1.84 -5.18 3.91
C THR A 428 0.40 -5.68 4.00
N THR A 429 -0.04 -6.08 5.18
CA THR A 429 -1.37 -6.71 5.39
C THR A 429 -2.39 -5.74 6.00
N GLY A 430 -2.33 -4.46 5.66
CA GLY A 430 -3.24 -3.43 6.18
C GLY A 430 -2.71 -2.01 6.01
N MET A 431 -3.50 -1.03 6.44
CA MET A 431 -3.10 0.37 6.35
C MET A 431 -2.01 0.75 7.36
N ASN A 432 -1.25 1.79 7.02
CA ASN A 432 -0.27 2.46 7.88
C ASN A 432 0.84 1.54 8.41
N SER A 433 1.25 0.55 7.60
CA SER A 433 2.32 -0.39 7.95
C SER A 433 3.68 0.30 8.03
N LYS A 434 4.38 0.07 9.15
CA LYS A 434 5.80 0.43 9.33
C LYS A 434 6.66 -0.81 9.07
N TYR A 435 7.85 -0.64 8.51
CA TYR A 435 8.80 -1.73 8.32
C TYR A 435 10.24 -1.34 8.72
N GLU A 436 11.02 -2.33 9.14
CA GLU A 436 12.48 -2.24 9.36
C GLU A 436 13.13 -3.45 8.66
N ILE A 437 14.11 -3.19 7.79
CA ILE A 437 14.84 -4.20 6.99
C ILE A 437 16.17 -4.50 7.69
N TYR A 438 16.49 -5.79 7.82
CA TYR A 438 17.78 -6.27 8.32
C TYR A 438 18.36 -7.37 7.42
N VAL A 439 19.69 -7.52 7.41
CA VAL A 439 20.38 -8.57 6.64
C VAL A 439 21.43 -9.30 7.51
N VAL A 440 21.59 -10.60 7.24
CA VAL A 440 22.72 -11.42 7.70
C VAL A 440 23.46 -11.90 6.44
N GLU A 441 24.67 -11.38 6.19
CA GLU A 441 25.45 -11.66 4.96
C GLU A 441 26.01 -13.09 4.89
N ASP A 442 26.37 -13.67 6.05
CA ASP A 442 26.98 -15.00 6.21
C ASP A 442 26.10 -15.90 7.11
N PHE A 443 24.91 -16.27 6.63
CA PHE A 443 23.96 -17.09 7.38
C PHE A 443 24.26 -18.59 7.24
N ASN A 444 24.59 -19.25 8.35
CA ASN A 444 24.78 -20.71 8.41
C ASN A 444 23.51 -21.38 8.93
N ASP A 445 23.10 -20.99 10.15
CA ASP A 445 21.87 -21.43 10.80
C ASP A 445 21.20 -20.31 11.60
N LYS A 446 20.00 -20.58 12.14
CA LYS A 446 19.15 -19.63 12.86
C LYS A 446 19.78 -18.95 14.09
N SER A 447 20.96 -19.36 14.55
CA SER A 447 21.72 -18.62 15.57
C SER A 447 22.36 -17.35 15.01
N ASP A 448 22.64 -17.31 13.71
CA ASP A 448 23.21 -16.14 13.04
C ASP A 448 22.22 -14.97 12.90
N PHE A 449 20.91 -15.17 13.12
CA PHE A 449 19.96 -14.07 13.27
C PHE A 449 20.32 -13.11 14.40
N SER A 450 21.06 -13.56 15.42
CA SER A 450 21.60 -12.67 16.47
C SER A 450 22.66 -11.67 15.97
N ASN A 451 23.16 -11.85 14.74
CA ASN A 451 24.09 -10.96 14.06
C ASN A 451 23.42 -10.05 13.00
N MET A 452 22.08 -10.00 12.94
CA MET A 452 21.36 -9.24 11.91
C MET A 452 21.68 -7.73 11.97
N LYS A 453 22.09 -7.17 10.83
CA LYS A 453 22.43 -5.75 10.69
C LYS A 453 21.20 -4.98 10.23
N PHE A 454 20.83 -3.92 10.94
CA PHE A 454 19.80 -2.98 10.47
C PHE A 454 20.32 -2.28 9.19
N ILE A 455 19.48 -2.24 8.17
CA ILE A 455 19.77 -1.56 6.90
C ILE A 455 19.01 -0.24 6.87
N GLU A 456 17.69 -0.30 6.82
CA GLU A 456 16.81 0.89 6.80
C GLU A 456 15.39 0.59 7.27
N SER A 457 14.56 1.63 7.35
CA SER A 457 13.15 1.54 7.76
C SER A 457 12.29 2.56 7.04
N GLY A 458 10.99 2.30 6.98
CA GLY A 458 10.04 3.16 6.28
C GLY A 458 8.59 2.82 6.58
N PHE A 459 7.71 3.35 5.74
CA PHE A 459 6.26 3.26 5.88
C PHE A 459 5.59 2.98 4.53
N ARG A 460 4.38 2.40 4.58
CA ARG A 460 3.43 2.35 3.46
C ARG A 460 2.00 2.51 3.98
N GLU A 461 1.24 3.38 3.32
CA GLU A 461 -0.12 3.75 3.74
C GLU A 461 -1.14 2.62 3.50
N TYR A 462 -0.99 1.85 2.40
CA TYR A 462 -2.00 0.90 1.92
C TYR A 462 -1.58 -0.57 2.01
N GLU A 463 -2.57 -1.46 2.06
CA GLU A 463 -2.40 -2.92 1.99
C GLU A 463 -2.00 -3.33 0.56
N GLY A 464 -0.86 -4.01 0.39
CA GLY A 464 -0.31 -4.23 -0.96
C GLY A 464 1.05 -4.91 -0.98
N TYR A 465 1.64 -4.97 -2.18
CA TYR A 465 2.99 -5.45 -2.48
C TYR A 465 3.92 -4.27 -2.77
N TYR A 466 5.12 -4.28 -2.18
CA TYR A 466 6.07 -3.18 -2.25
C TYR A 466 7.50 -3.69 -2.39
N THR A 467 8.22 -3.25 -3.43
CA THR A 467 9.67 -3.41 -3.58
C THR A 467 10.40 -2.17 -3.07
N ILE A 468 11.11 -2.32 -1.96
CA ILE A 468 11.93 -1.27 -1.34
C ILE A 468 13.33 -1.34 -1.93
N ASN A 469 13.70 -0.31 -2.69
CA ASN A 469 15.07 -0.13 -3.18
C ASN A 469 15.95 0.27 -2.00
N LEU A 470 17.07 -0.42 -1.79
CA LEU A 470 18.00 -0.13 -0.70
C LEU A 470 18.83 1.10 -1.03
N LYS A 471 18.99 1.99 -0.05
CA LYS A 471 19.71 3.28 -0.21
C LYS A 471 21.20 3.11 -0.47
N GLU A 472 21.78 2.02 0.04
CA GLU A 472 23.16 1.59 -0.22
C GLU A 472 23.13 0.07 -0.51
N PRO A 473 23.79 -0.41 -1.59
CA PRO A 473 23.79 -1.83 -1.94
C PRO A 473 24.67 -2.66 -0.98
N ILE A 474 24.29 -3.92 -0.76
CA ILE A 474 25.02 -4.85 0.12
C ILE A 474 25.74 -5.88 -0.74
N ILE A 475 27.07 -5.92 -0.66
CA ILE A 475 27.90 -6.91 -1.37
C ILE A 475 27.72 -8.30 -0.76
N LEU A 476 27.41 -9.29 -1.59
CA LEU A 476 27.29 -10.71 -1.25
C LEU A 476 28.20 -11.53 -2.19
N ASP A 477 29.18 -12.26 -1.67
CA ASP A 477 30.21 -12.95 -2.47
C ASP A 477 30.06 -14.48 -2.35
N ASN A 478 29.19 -15.07 -3.19
CA ASN A 478 28.81 -16.49 -3.15
C ASN A 478 28.39 -16.96 -1.73
N SER A 479 27.73 -16.06 -0.99
CA SER A 479 27.30 -16.28 0.39
C SER A 479 25.84 -16.75 0.49
N LYS A 480 25.59 -17.57 1.52
CA LYS A 480 24.23 -17.85 2.01
C LYS A 480 23.85 -16.70 2.92
N PHE A 481 22.75 -16.00 2.63
CA PHE A 481 22.36 -14.77 3.32
C PHE A 481 20.90 -14.81 3.74
N ALA A 482 20.57 -14.14 4.84
CA ALA A 482 19.19 -13.97 5.30
C ALA A 482 18.75 -12.52 5.10
N VAL A 483 17.59 -12.33 4.48
CA VAL A 483 16.87 -11.05 4.53
C VAL A 483 15.79 -11.16 5.60
N ILE A 484 15.66 -10.13 6.41
CA ILE A 484 14.72 -10.05 7.52
C ILE A 484 13.90 -8.76 7.35
N VAL A 485 12.59 -8.86 7.52
CA VAL A 485 11.70 -7.71 7.69
C VAL A 485 10.98 -7.82 9.02
N LYS A 486 11.02 -6.75 9.80
CA LYS A 486 10.10 -6.51 10.90
C LYS A 486 9.00 -5.61 10.39
N ILE A 487 7.75 -5.99 10.58
CA ILE A 487 6.58 -5.21 10.18
C ILE A 487 5.69 -4.92 11.38
N THR A 488 5.15 -3.70 11.44
CA THR A 488 4.11 -3.27 12.39
C THR A 488 2.94 -2.71 11.60
N THR A 489 1.79 -3.40 11.62
CA THR A 489 0.57 -3.02 10.89
C THR A 489 -0.55 -2.70 11.88
N PRO A 490 -0.82 -1.41 12.16
CA PRO A 490 -1.77 -0.99 13.21
C PRO A 490 -3.14 -1.69 13.13
N GLY A 491 -3.61 -2.17 14.27
CA GLY A 491 -4.93 -2.81 14.38
C GLY A 491 -5.05 -4.23 13.81
N ARG A 492 -4.10 -4.70 12.99
CA ARG A 492 -4.01 -6.12 12.60
C ARG A 492 -3.45 -6.95 13.77
N LYS A 493 -3.66 -8.26 13.69
CA LYS A 493 -3.21 -9.26 14.68
C LYS A 493 -2.18 -10.26 14.13
N TYR A 494 -2.04 -10.20 12.81
CA TYR A 494 -1.37 -11.15 11.95
C TYR A 494 -0.75 -10.31 10.82
N PRO A 495 0.39 -9.64 11.06
CA PRO A 495 0.93 -8.64 10.14
C PRO A 495 1.84 -9.23 9.05
N ILE A 496 2.06 -10.56 9.05
CA ILE A 496 3.01 -11.24 8.16
C ILE A 496 2.23 -12.00 7.09
N ALA A 497 2.46 -11.65 5.83
CA ALA A 497 1.96 -12.38 4.66
C ALA A 497 2.70 -13.70 4.41
N VAL A 498 1.97 -14.77 4.08
CA VAL A 498 2.53 -16.09 3.72
C VAL A 498 1.83 -16.76 2.54
N GLU A 499 2.61 -17.54 1.80
CA GLU A 499 2.13 -18.63 0.94
C GLU A 499 2.05 -19.93 1.77
N LEU A 500 0.98 -20.72 1.63
CA LEU A 500 0.82 -21.99 2.35
C LEU A 500 0.46 -23.15 1.40
N TYR A 501 1.35 -24.13 1.26
CA TYR A 501 1.21 -25.29 0.37
C TYR A 501 0.11 -26.29 0.77
N ASN A 502 -0.36 -26.23 2.01
CA ASN A 502 -1.35 -27.18 2.55
C ASN A 502 -2.81 -26.87 2.15
N ASP A 503 -3.08 -25.76 1.47
CA ASP A 503 -4.42 -25.47 0.95
C ASP A 503 -4.61 -26.11 -0.44
N SER A 504 -5.13 -27.34 -0.44
CA SER A 504 -5.44 -28.07 -1.68
C SER A 504 -6.60 -27.50 -2.50
N SER A 505 -7.22 -26.39 -2.06
CA SER A 505 -8.18 -25.63 -2.89
C SER A 505 -7.53 -24.51 -3.71
N THR A 506 -6.30 -24.09 -3.38
CA THR A 506 -5.60 -22.99 -4.05
C THR A 506 -4.28 -23.39 -4.71
N VAL A 507 -3.60 -24.44 -4.25
CA VAL A 507 -2.23 -24.77 -4.68
C VAL A 507 -2.15 -25.98 -5.63
N ASN A 508 -1.59 -25.79 -6.84
CA ASN A 508 -1.29 -26.87 -7.80
C ASN A 508 0.22 -27.22 -7.86
N ARG A 509 1.05 -26.58 -7.03
CA ARG A 509 2.52 -26.69 -7.05
C ARG A 509 3.06 -27.24 -5.73
N THR A 510 3.77 -28.37 -5.78
CA THR A 510 4.64 -28.83 -4.69
C THR A 510 6.04 -28.26 -4.90
N ASP A 511 6.35 -27.11 -4.29
CA ASP A 511 7.69 -26.53 -4.45
C ASP A 511 8.71 -27.37 -3.67
N SER A 512 9.73 -27.86 -4.38
CA SER A 512 10.71 -28.84 -3.86
C SER A 512 11.99 -28.19 -3.32
N ALA A 513 12.00 -26.86 -3.22
CA ALA A 513 13.12 -26.09 -2.73
C ALA A 513 13.20 -26.12 -1.19
N ASN A 514 14.42 -26.22 -0.66
CA ASN A 514 14.70 -26.18 0.78
C ASN A 514 14.67 -24.73 1.30
N ASN A 515 13.51 -24.07 1.15
CA ASN A 515 13.38 -22.65 1.45
C ASN A 515 13.36 -22.44 2.97
N GLU A 516 14.48 -21.94 3.48
CA GLU A 516 14.74 -21.65 4.88
C GLU A 516 13.97 -20.37 5.30
N SER A 517 12.65 -20.53 5.43
CA SER A 517 11.70 -19.47 5.77
C SER A 517 11.38 -19.47 7.28
N TYR A 518 11.41 -18.29 7.92
CA TYR A 518 11.28 -18.14 9.37
C TYR A 518 10.37 -16.97 9.78
N ILE A 519 9.83 -17.07 11.01
CA ILE A 519 9.14 -15.98 11.72
C ILE A 519 9.66 -15.86 13.16
N SER A 520 9.55 -14.67 13.74
CA SER A 520 9.83 -14.40 15.16
C SER A 520 8.90 -13.31 15.73
N TYR A 521 8.61 -13.42 17.03
CA TYR A 521 7.83 -12.44 17.79
C TYR A 521 8.68 -11.23 18.23
N ASP A 522 9.93 -11.50 18.59
CA ASP A 522 10.83 -10.57 19.30
C ASP A 522 12.11 -10.25 18.51
N GLY A 523 12.45 -11.06 17.50
CA GLY A 523 13.71 -11.00 16.76
C GLY A 523 14.81 -11.88 17.38
N GLU A 524 14.55 -12.52 18.53
CA GLU A 524 15.48 -13.42 19.21
C GLU A 524 15.12 -14.90 18.98
N ILE A 525 13.83 -15.25 19.07
CA ILE A 525 13.33 -16.62 19.01
C ILE A 525 12.71 -16.89 17.64
N TRP A 526 13.45 -17.61 16.79
CA TRP A 526 13.07 -17.89 15.41
C TRP A 526 12.50 -19.30 15.22
N GLN A 527 11.32 -19.36 14.57
CA GLN A 527 10.60 -20.58 14.18
C GLN A 527 10.60 -20.72 12.66
N ASN A 528 11.03 -21.87 12.14
CA ASN A 528 10.93 -22.18 10.72
C ASN A 528 9.45 -22.51 10.37
N ILE A 529 8.87 -21.74 9.46
CA ILE A 529 7.45 -21.83 9.10
C ILE A 529 7.18 -23.07 8.23
N GLN A 530 8.08 -23.43 7.30
CA GLN A 530 7.94 -24.61 6.46
C GLN A 530 7.68 -25.88 7.29
N SER A 531 8.47 -26.09 8.35
CA SER A 531 8.38 -27.24 9.27
C SER A 531 7.15 -27.26 10.18
N THR A 532 6.41 -26.14 10.31
CA THR A 532 5.30 -26.00 11.27
C THR A 532 3.95 -25.67 10.64
N MET A 533 3.92 -25.12 9.42
CA MET A 533 2.71 -24.75 8.69
C MET A 533 2.70 -25.21 7.22
N ASN A 534 3.85 -25.65 6.69
CA ASN A 534 4.10 -25.96 5.28
C ASN A 534 3.80 -24.78 4.35
N GLY A 535 4.72 -23.81 4.32
CA GLY A 535 4.63 -22.58 3.55
C GLY A 535 5.88 -21.72 3.73
N ASN A 536 5.87 -20.54 3.11
CA ASN A 536 6.93 -19.53 3.19
C ASN A 536 6.35 -18.13 3.44
N VAL A 537 7.17 -17.23 4.00
CA VAL A 537 6.82 -15.81 4.11
C VAL A 537 7.00 -15.10 2.78
N CYS A 538 6.12 -14.14 2.48
CA CYS A 538 6.16 -13.41 1.21
C CYS A 538 7.22 -12.31 1.27
N LEU A 539 8.46 -12.70 1.02
CA LEU A 539 9.67 -11.88 1.09
C LEU A 539 10.62 -12.28 -0.02
N LYS A 540 10.97 -11.33 -0.89
CA LYS A 540 11.87 -11.50 -2.04
C LYS A 540 13.07 -10.55 -1.92
N ALA A 541 14.19 -10.91 -2.53
CA ALA A 541 15.40 -10.11 -2.62
C ALA A 541 15.86 -9.99 -4.07
N PHE A 542 16.37 -8.82 -4.46
CA PHE A 542 16.75 -8.52 -5.85
C PHE A 542 18.22 -8.11 -5.91
N THR A 543 18.97 -8.69 -6.83
CA THR A 543 20.42 -8.51 -6.91
C THR A 543 20.91 -8.22 -8.34
N ASP A 544 21.99 -7.43 -8.43
CA ASP A 544 22.79 -7.25 -9.64
C ASP A 544 24.07 -8.10 -9.54
N VAL A 545 24.63 -8.54 -10.67
CA VAL A 545 25.92 -9.25 -10.70
C VAL A 545 27.07 -8.25 -10.82
N VAL A 546 28.13 -8.45 -10.03
CA VAL A 546 29.30 -7.55 -10.04
C VAL A 546 30.45 -8.13 -10.88
N GLU A 547 30.74 -7.48 -12.02
CA GLU A 547 31.89 -7.80 -12.90
C GLU A 547 33.29 -7.63 -12.26
#